data_AF-A0A968G0B6-F1
#
_entry.id   AF-A0A968G0B6-F1
#
_cell.length_a   1.000
_cell.length_b   1.000
_cell.length_c   1.000
_cell.angle_alpha   90.00
_cell.angle_beta   90.00
_cell.angle_gamma   90.00
#
_symmetry.space_group_name_H-M   'P 1'
#
loop_
_entity.id
_entity.type
_entity.pdbx_description
1 polymer ?
#
loop_
_entity_poly.entity_id
_entity_poly.type
_entity_poly.pdbx_seq_one_letter_code
_entity_poly.pdbx_strand_id
1 'polypeptide(L)' 'NYRVYETGDINRLRFIRRAKSLGFTLKEIKELLALRHDPGASKEEVKRQTEAKIADIDQKIRDLTRIKSILETLD' A
#
# COMPACT_ATOMS: atom_id res chain seq x y z
N ASN A 1 -29.51 -15.45 -2.12
CA ASN A 1 -28.50 -15.12 -3.14
C ASN A 1 -27.12 -15.33 -2.51
N TYR A 2 -26.47 -16.46 -2.78
CA TYR A 2 -25.21 -16.85 -2.12
C TYR A 2 -24.04 -16.56 -3.08
N ARG A 3 -22.99 -15.91 -2.60
CA ARG A 3 -21.76 -15.68 -3.39
C ARG A 3 -20.74 -16.77 -3.04
N VAL A 4 -20.18 -17.39 -4.07
CA VAL A 4 -19.08 -18.35 -3.95
C VAL A 4 -17.78 -17.61 -4.25
N TYR A 5 -16.79 -17.77 -3.38
CA TYR A 5 -15.48 -17.14 -3.48
C TYR A 5 -14.40 -18.19 -3.57
N GLU A 6 -13.40 -17.94 -4.40
CA GLU A 6 -12.28 -18.85 -4.62
C GLU A 6 -11.02 -18.37 -3.89
N THR A 7 -9.99 -19.22 -3.85
CA THR A 7 -8.70 -18.88 -3.23
C THR A 7 -8.07 -17.61 -3.82
N GLY A 8 -8.33 -17.31 -5.10
CA GLY A 8 -7.92 -16.07 -5.75
C GLY A 8 -8.50 -14.82 -5.08
N ASP A 9 -9.75 -14.88 -4.64
CA ASP A 9 -10.44 -13.77 -3.96
C ASP A 9 -9.84 -13.51 -2.58
N ILE A 10 -9.46 -14.58 -1.87
CA ILE A 10 -8.79 -14.48 -0.56
C ILE A 10 -7.46 -13.74 -0.70
N ASN A 11 -6.67 -14.10 -1.71
CA ASN A 11 -5.38 -13.44 -1.98
C ASN A 11 -5.56 -11.97 -2.34
N ARG A 12 -6.59 -11.65 -3.14
CA ARG A 12 -6.95 -10.26 -3.48
C ARG A 12 -7.36 -9.46 -2.24
N LEU A 13 -8.18 -10.02 -1.36
CA LEU A 13 -8.57 -9.37 -0.11
C LEU A 13 -7.39 -9.14 0.83
N ARG A 14 -6.48 -10.11 0.93
CA ARG A 14 -5.26 -9.97 1.74
C ARG A 14 -4.36 -8.84 1.22
N PHE A 15 -4.24 -8.70 -0.10
CA PHE A 15 -3.52 -7.59 -0.71
C PHE A 15 -4.17 -6.25 -0.37
N ILE A 16 -5.49 -6.11 -0.57
CA ILE A 16 -6.24 -4.89 -0.25
C ILE A 16 -6.06 -4.52 1.23
N ARG A 17 -6.16 -5.49 2.14
CA ARG A 17 -6.01 -5.26 3.59
C ARG A 17 -4.62 -4.73 3.94
N ARG A 18 -3.55 -5.30 3.37
CA ARG A 18 -2.17 -4.86 3.59
C ARG A 18 -1.92 -3.46 3.04
N ALA A 19 -2.39 -3.18 1.83
CA ALA A 19 -2.23 -1.85 1.24
C ALA A 19 -3.01 -0.80 2.04
N LYS A 20 -4.21 -1.13 2.55
CA LYS A 20 -4.95 -0.26 3.47
C LYS A 20 -4.19 0.05 4.75
N SER A 21 -3.57 -0.95 5.39
CA SER A 21 -2.77 -0.71 6.60
C SER A 21 -1.52 0.15 6.35
N LEU A 22 -1.02 0.19 5.11
CA LEU A 22 0.09 1.05 4.69
C LEU A 22 -0.37 2.46 4.27
N GLY A 23 -1.67 2.76 4.40
CA GLY A 23 -2.22 4.07 4.10
C GLY A 23 -2.45 4.34 2.62
N PHE A 24 -2.66 3.29 1.81
CA PHE A 24 -3.16 3.44 0.45
C PHE A 24 -4.68 3.67 0.43
N THR A 25 -5.13 4.58 -0.42
CA THR A 25 -6.52 4.82 -0.76
C THR A 25 -7.10 3.66 -1.57
N LEU A 26 -8.43 3.53 -1.63
CA LEU A 26 -9.05 2.48 -2.46
C LEU A 26 -8.78 2.68 -3.95
N LYS A 27 -8.57 3.92 -4.39
CA LYS A 27 -8.24 4.27 -5.77
C LYS A 27 -6.86 3.70 -6.14
N GLU A 28 -5.84 4.00 -5.35
CA GLU A 28 -4.47 3.49 -5.58
C GLU A 28 -4.44 1.96 -5.52
N ILE A 29 -5.18 1.34 -4.59
CA ILE A 29 -5.27 -0.12 -4.50
C ILE A 29 -5.89 -0.73 -5.78
N LYS A 30 -6.90 -0.07 -6.36
CA LYS A 30 -7.50 -0.50 -7.61
C LYS A 30 -6.50 -0.43 -8.77
N GLU A 31 -5.71 0.63 -8.83
CA GLU A 31 -4.66 0.83 -9.85
C GLU A 31 -3.54 -0.21 -9.72
N LEU A 32 -3.10 -0.50 -8.48
CA LEU A 32 -2.15 -1.59 -8.20
C LEU A 32 -2.68 -2.97 -8.59
N LEU A 33 -3.97 -3.23 -8.35
CA LEU A 33 -4.61 -4.48 -8.78
C LEU A 33 -4.68 -4.58 -10.31
N ALA A 34 -4.96 -3.47 -11.01
CA ALA A 34 -5.02 -3.44 -12.46
C ALA A 34 -3.65 -3.78 -13.10
N LEU A 35 -2.54 -3.26 -12.55
CA LEU A 35 -1.19 -3.61 -13.00
C LEU A 35 -0.91 -5.12 -12.96
N ARG A 36 -1.46 -5.82 -11.96
CA ARG A 36 -1.22 -7.25 -11.79
C ARG A 36 -1.92 -8.09 -12.87
N HIS A 37 -2.95 -7.53 -13.50
CA HIS A 37 -3.73 -8.18 -14.56
C HIS A 37 -3.32 -7.74 -15.97
N ASP A 38 -2.89 -6.50 -16.17
CA ASP A 38 -2.41 -5.99 -17.46
C ASP A 38 -1.13 -5.13 -17.29
N PRO A 39 0.06 -5.69 -17.62
CA PRO A 39 1.33 -5.00 -17.49
C PRO A 39 1.61 -3.97 -18.59
N GLY A 40 0.78 -3.85 -19.63
CA GLY A 40 1.11 -3.10 -20.85
C GLY A 40 0.82 -1.60 -20.82
N ALA A 41 -0.28 -1.18 -20.17
CA ALA A 41 -0.84 0.17 -20.39
C ALA A 41 -0.64 1.17 -19.25
N SER A 42 -0.06 0.78 -18.11
CA SER A 42 -0.09 1.63 -16.90
C SER A 42 1.15 1.55 -16.02
N LYS A 43 2.21 0.87 -16.46
CA LYS A 43 3.41 0.62 -15.66
C LYS A 43 4.10 1.89 -15.19
N GLU A 44 4.27 2.89 -16.05
CA GLU A 44 5.01 4.09 -15.67
C GLU A 44 4.28 4.95 -14.66
N GLU A 45 2.98 5.18 -14.86
CA GLU A 45 2.17 5.98 -13.93
C GLU A 45 2.06 5.30 -12.57
N VAL A 46 1.77 4.00 -12.54
CA VAL A 46 1.65 3.30 -11.27
C VAL A 46 3.00 3.08 -10.60
N LYS A 47 4.10 2.95 -11.38
CA LYS A 47 5.46 2.98 -10.82
C LYS A 47 5.75 4.31 -10.16
N ARG A 48 5.45 5.45 -10.81
CA ARG A 48 5.60 6.79 -10.20
C ARG A 48 4.79 6.93 -8.91
N GLN A 49 3.53 6.51 -8.91
CA GLN A 49 2.69 6.55 -7.71
C GLN A 49 3.22 5.66 -6.58
N THR A 50 3.73 4.48 -6.93
CA THR A 50 4.37 3.57 -5.97
C THR A 50 5.63 4.19 -5.37
N GLU A 51 6.50 4.78 -6.20
CA GLU A 51 7.72 5.47 -5.77
C GLU A 51 7.41 6.67 -4.86
N ALA A 52 6.41 7.48 -5.22
CA ALA A 52 5.94 8.58 -4.38
C ALA A 52 5.42 8.08 -3.01
N LYS A 53 4.75 6.93 -2.99
CA LYS A 53 4.25 6.36 -1.74
C LYS A 53 5.35 5.77 -0.88
N ILE A 54 6.38 5.16 -1.48
CA ILE A 54 7.59 4.74 -0.76
C ILE A 54 8.24 5.94 -0.10
N ALA A 55 8.36 7.07 -0.80
CA ALA A 55 8.91 8.29 -0.23
C ALA A 55 8.09 8.84 0.97
N ASP A 56 6.76 8.81 0.91
CA ASP A 56 5.86 9.17 2.03
C ASP A 56 6.05 8.22 3.24
N ILE A 57 6.17 6.91 2.98
CA ILE A 57 6.42 5.90 4.02
C ILE A 57 7.78 6.15 4.68
N ASP A 58 8.84 6.36 3.90
CA ASP A 58 10.18 6.62 4.41
C ASP A 58 10.22 7.91 5.25
N GLN A 59 9.47 8.94 4.83
CA GLN A 59 9.35 10.17 5.61
C GLN A 59 8.65 9.92 6.96
N LYS A 60 7.53 9.19 6.97
CA LYS A 60 6.85 8.81 8.21
C LYS A 60 7.73 7.99 9.13
N ILE A 61 8.51 7.06 8.59
CA ILE A 61 9.46 6.26 9.39
C ILE A 61 10.49 7.18 10.04
N ARG A 62 11.07 8.13 9.31
CA ARG A 62 12.01 9.11 9.86
C ARG A 62 11.39 9.93 10.98
N ASP A 63 10.18 10.46 10.77
CA ASP A 63 9.49 11.30 11.75
C ASP A 63 9.14 10.51 13.02
N LEU A 64 8.60 9.29 12.87
CA LEU A 64 8.29 8.40 13.99
C LEU A 64 9.54 7.97 14.75
N THR A 65 10.64 7.70 14.06
CA THR A 65 11.93 7.36 14.69
C THR A 65 12.45 8.54 15.50
N ARG A 66 12.36 9.75 14.96
CA ARG A 66 12.76 10.98 15.69
C ARG A 66 11.93 11.19 16.95
N ILE A 67 10.60 11.04 16.85
CA ILE A 67 9.71 11.15 18.01
C ILE A 67 10.07 10.09 19.06
N LYS A 68 10.25 8.84 18.63
CA LYS A 68 10.67 7.75 19.51
C LYS A 68 11.97 8.09 20.26
N SER A 69 13.00 8.57 19.56
CA SER A 69 14.27 8.94 20.19
C SER A 69 14.11 10.08 21.19
N ILE A 70 13.27 11.09 20.92
CA ILE A 70 12.96 12.15 21.88
C ILE A 70 12.32 11.55 23.14
N LEU A 71 11.35 10.66 22.98
CA LEU A 71 10.68 10.00 24.10
C LEU A 71 11.63 9.12 24.92
N GLU A 72 12.58 8.44 24.28
CA GLU A 72 13.61 7.63 24.96
C GLU A 72 14.64 8.48 25.72
N THR A 73 14.83 9.75 25.34
CA THR A 73 15.72 10.69 26.05
C THR A 73 15.04 11.48 27.17
N LEU A 74 13.73 11.26 27.39
CA LEU A 74 12.98 11.88 28.49
C LEU A 74 12.99 11.02 29.77
N ASP A 75 13.66 9.88 29.75
CA ASP A 75 14.07 9.09 30.93
C ASP A 75 15.47 9.50 31.43
#